data_AF-A0A933STP4-F1
#
_entry.id   AF-A0A933STP4-F1
#
_cell.length_a   1.000
_cell.length_b   1.000
_cell.length_c   1.000
_cell.angle_alpha   90.00
_cell.angle_beta   90.00
_cell.angle_gamma   90.00
#
_symmetry.space_group_name_H-M   'P 1'
#
loop_
_entity.id
_entity.type
_entity.pdbx_description
1 polymer ?
#
loop_
_entity_poly.entity_id
_entity_poly.type
_entity_poly.pdbx_seq_one_letter_code
_entity_poly.pdbx_strand_id
1 'polypeptide(L)'
;MPATIPVDVYEEFEKGLGNESARKVVKGLEAVISDFTEYKWKVTKDELLGAIRKEFVTRELFEERMNTLKVELEGKIEQSRTELEGKIDKLNQKFNFMIILMIIALTLMNPVMAEVIKGFLK
;
A
#
# COMPACT_ATOMS: atom_id res chain seq x y z
N MET A 1 -34.46 0.34 -19.31
CA MET A 1 -35.47 1.15 -20.05
C MET A 1 -36.28 0.18 -20.89
N PRO A 2 -37.61 0.34 -20.98
CA PRO A 2 -38.42 -0.52 -21.82
C PRO A 2 -37.98 -0.36 -23.27
N ALA A 3 -37.81 -1.49 -23.96
CA ALA A 3 -37.50 -1.48 -25.38
C ALA A 3 -38.78 -1.20 -26.17
N THR A 4 -38.71 -0.24 -27.07
CA THR A 4 -39.84 0.16 -27.91
C THR A 4 -39.54 -0.12 -29.37
N ILE A 5 -40.50 -0.71 -30.08
CA ILE A 5 -40.36 -0.95 -31.51
C ILE A 5 -40.58 0.37 -32.28
N PRO A 6 -39.77 0.67 -33.32
CA PRO A 6 -39.98 1.84 -34.18
C PRO A 6 -41.37 1.85 -34.84
N VAL A 7 -41.96 3.03 -34.98
CA VAL A 7 -43.31 3.22 -35.54
C VAL A 7 -43.45 2.62 -36.94
N ASP A 8 -42.44 2.80 -37.80
CA ASP A 8 -42.45 2.28 -39.17
C ASP A 8 -42.59 0.75 -39.22
N VAL A 9 -41.97 0.05 -38.25
CA VAL A 9 -42.05 -1.41 -38.13
C VAL A 9 -43.43 -1.82 -37.58
N TYR A 10 -43.98 -1.04 -36.65
CA TYR A 10 -45.33 -1.23 -36.13
C TYR A 10 -46.40 -1.12 -37.23
N GLU A 11 -46.29 -0.12 -38.11
CA GLU A 11 -47.19 0.09 -39.24
C GLU A 11 -47.18 -1.08 -40.24
N GLU A 12 -46.01 -1.65 -40.53
CA GLU A 12 -45.91 -2.85 -41.38
C GLU A 12 -46.57 -4.07 -40.74
N PHE A 13 -46.48 -4.24 -39.42
CA PHE A 13 -47.23 -5.27 -38.71
C PHE A 13 -48.74 -5.02 -38.76
N GLU A 14 -49.21 -3.78 -38.64
CA GLU A 14 -50.64 -3.45 -38.75
C GLU A 14 -51.19 -3.75 -40.15
N LYS A 15 -50.44 -3.43 -41.21
CA LYS A 15 -50.81 -3.75 -42.60
C LYS A 15 -50.93 -5.25 -42.85
N GLY A 16 -50.04 -6.07 -42.27
CA GLY A 16 -49.99 -7.51 -42.50
C GLY A 16 -50.90 -8.36 -41.60
N LEU A 17 -51.08 -7.97 -40.33
CA LEU A 17 -51.75 -8.78 -39.31
C LEU A 17 -53.10 -8.21 -38.85
N GLY A 18 -53.38 -6.94 -39.17
CA GLY A 18 -54.49 -6.17 -38.60
C GLY A 18 -54.14 -5.58 -37.22
N ASN A 19 -54.79 -4.47 -36.88
CA ASN A 19 -54.47 -3.63 -35.71
C ASN A 19 -54.37 -4.41 -34.39
N GLU A 20 -55.34 -5.28 -34.10
CA GLU A 20 -55.37 -5.99 -32.81
C GLU A 20 -54.25 -7.04 -32.68
N SER A 21 -53.97 -7.77 -33.76
CA SER A 21 -52.92 -8.80 -33.81
C SER A 21 -51.53 -8.17 -33.78
N ALA A 22 -51.32 -7.10 -34.54
CA ALA A 22 -50.07 -6.33 -34.56
C ALA A 22 -49.72 -5.81 -33.15
N ARG A 23 -50.71 -5.24 -32.45
CA ARG A 23 -50.54 -4.75 -31.08
C ARG A 23 -50.12 -5.85 -30.09
N LYS A 24 -50.69 -7.06 -30.21
CA LYS A 24 -50.32 -8.21 -29.35
C LYS A 24 -48.89 -8.68 -29.63
N VAL A 25 -48.52 -8.80 -30.91
CA VAL A 25 -47.18 -9.22 -31.34
C VAL A 25 -46.12 -8.22 -30.89
N VAL A 26 -46.35 -6.92 -31.13
CA VAL A 26 -45.41 -5.85 -30.76
C VAL A 26 -45.21 -5.83 -29.25
N LYS A 27 -46.28 -5.86 -28.46
CA LYS A 27 -46.16 -5.91 -26.98
C LYS A 27 -45.40 -7.13 -26.50
N GLY A 28 -45.63 -8.30 -27.11
CA GLY A 28 -44.89 -9.52 -26.79
C GLY A 28 -43.40 -9.39 -27.09
N LEU A 29 -43.04 -8.80 -28.23
CA LEU A 29 -41.65 -8.55 -28.62
C LEU A 29 -40.99 -7.51 -27.70
N GLU A 30 -41.66 -6.40 -27.41
CA GLU A 30 -41.18 -5.37 -26.49
C GLU A 30 -40.93 -5.92 -25.09
N ALA A 31 -41.81 -6.80 -24.59
CA ALA A 31 -41.64 -7.50 -23.33
C ALA A 31 -40.40 -8.41 -23.36
N VAL A 32 -40.26 -9.26 -24.37
CA VAL A 32 -39.11 -10.17 -24.51
C VAL A 32 -37.78 -9.40 -24.63
N ILE A 33 -37.75 -8.32 -25.40
CA ILE A 33 -36.54 -7.49 -25.55
C ILE A 33 -36.20 -6.80 -24.23
N SER A 34 -37.21 -6.30 -23.50
CA SER A 34 -37.02 -5.67 -22.19
C SER A 34 -36.46 -6.67 -21.17
N ASP A 35 -37.03 -7.87 -21.09
CA ASP A 35 -36.59 -8.94 -20.20
C ASP A 35 -35.15 -9.37 -20.53
N PHE A 36 -34.84 -9.55 -21.82
CA PHE A 36 -33.49 -9.92 -22.26
C PHE A 36 -32.47 -8.83 -21.96
N THR A 37 -32.83 -7.56 -22.18
CA THR A 37 -31.95 -6.41 -21.87
C THR A 37 -31.69 -6.31 -20.38
N GLU A 38 -32.72 -6.50 -19.54
CA GLU A 38 -32.58 -6.47 -18.10
C GLU A 38 -31.73 -7.65 -17.58
N TYR A 39 -31.92 -8.84 -18.13
CA TYR A 39 -31.09 -10.00 -17.83
C TYR A 39 -29.62 -9.75 -18.20
N LYS A 40 -29.34 -9.30 -19.43
CA LYS A 40 -27.97 -9.00 -19.87
C LYS A 40 -27.34 -7.90 -19.03
N TRP A 41 -28.10 -6.87 -18.66
CA TRP A 41 -27.62 -5.82 -17.76
C TRP A 41 -27.24 -6.35 -16.39
N LYS A 42 -28.07 -7.20 -15.78
CA LYS A 42 -27.78 -7.85 -14.49
C LYS A 42 -26.50 -8.68 -14.58
N VAL A 43 -26.41 -9.56 -15.58
CA VAL A 43 -25.22 -10.42 -15.79
C VAL A 43 -23.96 -9.58 -15.99
N THR A 44 -23.97 -8.60 -16.90
CA THR A 44 -22.81 -7.74 -17.16
C THR A 44 -22.40 -6.95 -15.91
N LYS A 45 -23.37 -6.47 -15.13
CA LYS A 45 -23.10 -5.75 -13.88
C LYS A 45 -22.45 -6.67 -12.84
N ASP A 46 -22.94 -7.89 -12.70
CA ASP A 46 -22.38 -8.88 -11.77
C ASP A 46 -20.97 -9.31 -12.18
N GLU A 47 -20.73 -9.50 -13.49
CA GLU A 47 -19.40 -9.78 -14.04
C GLU A 47 -18.43 -8.61 -13.79
N LEU A 48 -18.84 -7.37 -14.05
CA LEU A 48 -18.03 -6.17 -13.77
C LEU A 48 -17.73 -6.02 -12.28
N LEU A 49 -18.72 -6.23 -11.41
CA LEU A 49 -18.53 -6.22 -9.96
C LEU A 49 -17.59 -7.35 -9.51
N GLY A 50 -17.69 -8.52 -10.13
CA GLY A 50 -16.77 -9.65 -9.89
C GLY A 50 -15.34 -9.33 -10.31
N ALA A 51 -15.15 -8.76 -11.49
CA ALA A 51 -13.84 -8.33 -12.00
C ALA A 51 -13.22 -7.25 -11.12
N ILE A 52 -14.00 -6.22 -10.76
CA ILE A 52 -13.58 -5.17 -9.82
C ILE A 52 -13.17 -5.78 -8.48
N ARG A 53 -13.97 -6.67 -7.88
CA ARG A 53 -13.60 -7.32 -6.62
C ARG A 53 -12.34 -8.18 -6.71
N LYS A 54 -12.03 -8.72 -7.88
CA LYS A 54 -10.85 -9.56 -8.11
C LYS A 54 -9.58 -8.74 -8.36
N GLU A 55 -9.68 -7.61 -9.05
CA GLU A 55 -8.54 -6.74 -9.35
C GLU A 55 -8.25 -5.71 -8.25
N PHE A 56 -9.27 -5.27 -7.51
CA PHE A 56 -9.03 -4.39 -6.37
C PHE A 56 -8.37 -5.19 -5.26
N VAL A 57 -7.22 -4.69 -4.82
CA VAL A 57 -6.54 -5.17 -3.61
C VAL A 57 -7.58 -5.18 -2.48
N THR A 58 -7.87 -6.37 -1.95
CA THR A 58 -8.78 -6.48 -0.81
C THR A 58 -8.22 -5.67 0.35
N ARG A 59 -9.10 -5.08 1.15
CA ARG A 59 -8.68 -4.26 2.29
C ARG A 59 -7.74 -5.06 3.19
N GLU A 60 -8.00 -6.35 3.34
CA GLU A 60 -7.21 -7.31 4.09
C GLU A 60 -5.79 -7.47 3.51
N LEU A 61 -5.65 -7.67 2.20
CA LEU A 61 -4.34 -7.79 1.54
C LEU A 61 -3.54 -6.48 1.65
N PHE A 62 -4.23 -5.34 1.54
CA PHE A 62 -3.60 -4.03 1.72
C PHE A 62 -3.12 -3.84 3.17
N GLU A 63 -3.96 -4.15 4.15
CA GLU A 63 -3.62 -4.07 5.57
C GLU A 63 -2.47 -5.02 5.94
N GLU A 64 -2.46 -6.24 5.40
CA GLU A 64 -1.36 -7.21 5.59
C GLU A 64 -0.03 -6.67 5.03
N ARG A 65 -0.03 -6.15 3.80
CA ARG A 65 1.15 -5.55 3.18
C ARG A 65 1.63 -4.33 3.96
N MET A 66 0.70 -3.49 4.42
CA MET A 66 1.02 -2.31 5.22
C MET A 66 1.65 -2.69 6.56
N ASN A 67 1.10 -3.69 7.25
CA ASN A 67 1.67 -4.19 8.51
C ASN A 67 3.05 -4.81 8.30
N THR A 68 3.24 -5.57 7.22
CA THR A 68 4.55 -6.14 6.86
C THR A 68 5.58 -5.03 6.65
N LEU A 69 5.24 -3.99 5.87
CA LEU A 69 6.11 -2.84 5.64
C LEU A 69 6.43 -2.10 6.94
N LYS A 70 5.45 -1.95 7.83
CA LYS A 70 5.65 -1.31 9.14
C LYS A 70 6.67 -2.07 9.98
N VAL A 71 6.52 -3.39 10.10
CA VAL A 71 7.43 -4.25 10.88
C VAL A 71 8.86 -4.20 10.29
N GLU A 72 8.99 -4.27 8.97
CA GLU A 72 10.31 -4.16 8.32
C GLU A 72 10.98 -2.80 8.58
N LEU A 73 10.22 -1.72 8.54
CA LEU A 73 10.73 -0.37 8.81
C LEU A 73 11.14 -0.21 10.27
N GLU A 74 10.32 -0.67 11.21
CA GLU A 74 10.65 -0.69 12.64
C GLU A 74 11.94 -1.48 12.90
N GLY A 75 12.10 -2.65 12.27
CA GLY A 75 13.32 -3.46 12.37
C GLY A 75 14.56 -2.73 11.84
N LYS A 76 14.47 -2.06 10.68
CA LYS A 76 15.58 -1.29 10.10
C LYS A 76 15.96 -0.09 10.96
N ILE A 77 14.99 0.58 11.57
CA ILE A 77 15.22 1.71 12.48
C ILE A 77 15.96 1.22 13.73
N GLU A 78 15.50 0.14 14.35
CA GLU A 78 16.12 -0.39 15.57
C GLU A 78 17.55 -0.90 15.33
N GLN A 79 17.78 -1.57 14.19
CA GLN A 79 19.13 -1.95 13.79
C GLN A 79 20.03 -0.72 13.62
N SER A 80 19.57 0.30 12.89
CA SER A 80 20.33 1.52 12.67
C SER A 80 20.66 2.24 13.98
N ARG A 81 19.70 2.25 14.91
CA ARG A 81 19.88 2.81 16.26
C ARG A 81 20.96 2.07 17.03
N THR A 82 20.89 0.74 17.07
CA THR A 82 21.87 -0.11 17.76
C THR A 82 23.28 0.10 17.19
N GLU A 83 23.40 0.16 15.85
CA GLU A 83 24.68 0.43 15.19
C GLU A 83 25.25 1.82 15.53
N LEU A 84 24.38 2.84 15.62
CA LEU A 84 24.77 4.19 16.00
C LEU A 84 25.21 4.26 17.47
N GLU A 85 24.46 3.65 18.38
CA GLU A 85 24.80 3.56 19.81
C GLU A 85 26.17 2.89 19.98
N GLY A 86 26.43 1.77 19.29
CA GLY A 86 27.75 1.12 19.32
C GLY A 86 28.89 1.98 18.77
N LYS A 87 28.64 2.79 17.73
CA LYS A 87 29.64 3.74 17.20
C LYS A 87 29.91 4.87 18.21
N ILE A 88 28.89 5.37 18.88
CA ILE A 88 29.00 6.40 19.93
C ILE A 88 29.80 5.86 21.11
N ASP A 89 29.52 4.65 21.59
CA ASP A 89 30.26 4.04 22.68
C ASP A 89 31.75 3.86 22.36
N LYS A 90 32.05 3.41 21.14
CA LYS A 90 33.43 3.28 20.66
C LYS A 90 34.14 4.63 20.60
N LEU A 91 33.44 5.69 20.20
CA LEU A 91 33.99 7.06 20.23
C LEU A 91 34.24 7.52 21.66
N ASN A 92 33.28 7.32 22.57
CA ASN A 92 33.41 7.68 23.98
C ASN A 92 34.61 6.98 24.62
N GLN A 93 34.82 5.69 24.36
CA GLN A 93 36.01 4.97 24.85
C GLN A 93 37.31 5.58 24.33
N LYS A 94 37.38 5.91 23.03
CA LYS A 94 38.56 6.57 22.44
C LYS A 94 38.83 7.94 23.06
N PHE A 95 37.78 8.74 23.27
CA PHE A 95 37.90 10.04 23.92
C PHE A 95 38.38 9.90 25.36
N ASN A 96 37.78 9.01 26.14
CA ASN A 96 38.19 8.75 27.53
C ASN A 96 39.66 8.33 27.59
N PHE A 97 40.10 7.44 26.71
CA PHE A 97 41.49 7.02 26.64
C PHE A 97 42.44 8.19 26.28
N MET A 98 42.06 9.02 25.31
CA MET A 98 42.83 10.20 24.91
C MET A 98 42.97 11.21 26.07
N ILE A 99 41.89 11.44 26.82
CA ILE A 99 41.89 12.32 28.00
C ILE A 99 42.86 11.79 29.06
N ILE A 100 42.84 10.48 29.34
CA ILE A 100 43.77 9.85 30.29
C ILE A 100 45.21 10.04 29.82
N LEU A 101 45.51 9.79 28.54
CA LEU A 101 46.85 10.01 27.98
C LEU A 101 47.29 11.48 28.08
N MET A 102 46.39 12.44 27.83
CA MET A 102 46.66 13.87 28.01
C MET A 102 47.00 14.20 29.46
N ILE A 103 46.24 13.68 30.43
CA ILE A 103 46.50 13.91 31.86
C ILE A 103 47.88 13.34 32.23
N ILE A 104 48.20 12.13 31.79
CA ILE A 104 49.52 11.51 32.04
C ILE A 104 50.63 12.35 31.42
N ALA A 105 50.48 12.78 30.16
CA ALA A 105 51.49 13.60 29.47
C ALA A 105 51.73 14.93 30.20
N LEU A 106 50.67 15.64 30.60
CA LEU A 106 50.77 16.88 31.37
C LEU A 106 51.43 16.64 32.74
N THR A 107 51.10 15.52 33.39
CA THR A 107 51.68 15.15 34.69
C THR A 107 53.18 14.85 34.57
N LEU A 108 53.60 14.11 33.55
CA LEU A 108 55.01 13.78 33.32
C LEU A 108 55.87 15.01 32.96
N MET A 109 55.27 16.02 32.32
CA MET A 109 55.95 17.28 32.01
C MET A 109 56.09 18.21 33.22
N ASN A 110 55.47 17.90 34.36
CA ASN A 110 55.61 18.69 35.57
C ASN A 110 57.01 18.49 36.20
N PRO A 111 57.79 19.55 36.47
CA PRO A 111 59.11 19.46 37.11
C PRO A 111 59.09 18.64 38.41
N VAL A 112 58.03 18.75 39.20
CA VAL A 112 57.84 18.00 40.45
C VAL A 112 57.82 16.49 40.18
N MET A 113 57.10 16.05 39.14
CA MET A 113 57.04 14.63 38.77
C MET A 113 58.35 14.13 38.17
N ALA A 114 59.08 14.98 37.44
CA ALA A 114 60.40 14.63 36.93
C ALA A 114 61.41 14.36 38.07
N GLU A 115 61.34 15.10 39.18
CA GLU A 115 62.14 14.84 40.38
C GLU A 115 61.74 13.53 41.07
N VAL A 116 60.45 13.26 41.22
CA VAL A 116 59.95 12.00 41.79
C VAL A 116 60.47 10.80 40.99
N ILE A 117 60.37 10.84 39.66
CA ILE A 117 60.86 9.76 38.78
C ILE A 117 62.37 9.58 38.91
N LYS A 118 63.13 10.68 38.96
CA LYS A 118 64.58 10.62 39.20
C LYS A 118 64.92 9.99 40.55
N GLY A 119 64.12 10.24 41.58
CA GLY A 119 64.27 9.63 42.90
C GLY A 119 63.99 8.12 42.92
N PHE A 120 63.08 7.63 42.06
CA PHE A 120 62.80 6.20 41.91
C PHE A 120 63.83 5.45 41.04
N LEU A 121 64.51 6.14 40.13
CA LEU A 121 65.52 5.58 39.23
C LEU A 121 66.95 5.56 39.83
N LYS A 122 67.12 6.09 41.04
CA LYS A 122 68.39 6.16 41.76
C LYS A 122 68.45 5.10 42.86
#